data_AF-A0A1M7L7X0-F1
#
_entry.id   AF-A0A1M7L7X0-F1
#
_cell.length_a   1.000
_cell.length_b   1.000
_cell.length_c   1.000
_cell.angle_alpha   90.00
_cell.angle_beta   90.00
_cell.angle_gamma   90.00
#
_symmetry.space_group_name_H-M   'P 1'
#
loop_
_entity.id
_entity.type
_entity.pdbx_description
1 polymer ?
#
loop_
_entity_poly.entity_id
_entity_poly.type
_entity_poly.pdbx_seq_one_letter_code
_entity_poly.pdbx_strand_id
1 'polypeptide(L)'
;MTKEEIKRFARKIRTESQPIISSALVTGATRISDEMNHAVRGVHHSPTILLSRIATSLRNGAIAAGQEMMVSGVENVKKNRI
;
A
#
# COMPACT_ATOMS: atom_id res chain seq x y z
N MET A 1 1.04 19.06 -27.03
CA MET A 1 1.67 17.74 -26.83
C MET A 1 1.19 16.77 -27.89
N THR A 2 2.12 16.09 -28.55
CA THR A 2 1.86 15.01 -29.50
C THR A 2 1.53 13.70 -28.77
N LYS A 3 0.93 12.74 -29.49
CA LYS A 3 0.64 11.38 -28.97
C LYS A 3 1.89 10.70 -28.40
N GLU A 4 3.05 10.91 -29.03
CA GLU A 4 4.32 10.33 -28.58
C GLU A 4 4.91 11.00 -27.35
N GLU A 5 4.64 12.30 -27.14
CA GLU A 5 4.98 12.99 -25.90
C GLU A 5 4.11 12.51 -24.73
N ILE A 6 2.80 12.30 -24.96
CA ILE A 6 1.89 11.73 -23.96
C ILE A 6 2.35 10.32 -23.54
N LYS A 7 2.69 9.46 -24.51
CA LYS A 7 3.19 8.10 -24.22
C LYS A 7 4.49 8.12 -23.41
N ARG A 8 5.44 8.99 -23.77
CA ARG A 8 6.71 9.13 -23.04
C ARG A 8 6.48 9.63 -21.62
N PHE A 9 5.61 10.62 -21.45
CA PHE A 9 5.22 11.14 -20.14
C PHE A 9 4.57 10.06 -19.27
N ALA A 10 3.61 9.30 -19.82
CA ALA A 10 2.97 8.20 -19.09
C ALA A 10 3.95 7.09 -18.68
N ARG A 11 4.90 6.72 -19.56
CA ARG A 11 5.96 5.75 -19.23
C ARG A 11 6.88 6.26 -18.12
N LYS A 12 7.23 7.55 -18.16
CA LYS A 12 8.05 8.20 -17.12
C LYS A 12 7.33 8.15 -15.76
N ILE A 13 6.07 8.59 -15.71
CA ILE A 13 5.25 8.50 -14.49
C ILE A 13 5.19 7.06 -13.98
N ARG A 14 4.92 6.08 -14.84
CA ARG A 14 4.86 4.67 -14.43
C ARG A 14 6.17 4.21 -13.80
N THR A 15 7.31 4.56 -14.41
CA THR A 15 8.64 4.16 -13.92
C THR A 15 8.95 4.80 -12.58
N GLU A 16 8.65 6.09 -12.43
CA GLU A 16 8.89 6.85 -11.19
C GLU A 16 7.97 6.45 -10.04
N SER A 17 6.71 6.08 -10.34
CA SER A 17 5.71 5.65 -9.37
C SER A 17 5.81 4.17 -8.98
N GLN A 18 6.42 3.33 -9.82
CA GLN A 18 6.57 1.90 -9.55
C GLN A 18 7.21 1.58 -8.18
N PRO A 19 8.36 2.16 -7.79
CA PRO A 19 8.94 1.87 -6.48
C PRO A 19 8.05 2.32 -5.32
N ILE A 20 7.34 3.44 -5.47
CA ILE A 20 6.40 3.97 -4.47
C ILE A 20 5.23 2.98 -4.27
N ILE A 21 4.63 2.54 -5.36
CA ILE A 21 3.51 1.59 -5.34
C ILE A 21 3.97 0.24 -4.78
N SER A 22 5.15 -0.25 -5.18
CA SER A 22 5.69 -1.51 -4.68
C SER A 22 5.95 -1.47 -3.16
N SER A 23 6.57 -0.40 -2.63
CA SER A 23 6.80 -0.24 -1.18
C SER A 23 5.48 -0.26 -0.40
N ALA A 24 4.49 0.48 -0.90
CA ALA A 24 3.16 0.56 -0.29
C ALA A 24 2.44 -0.78 -0.25
N LEU A 25 2.48 -1.54 -1.34
CA LEU A 25 1.88 -2.88 -1.40
C LEU A 25 2.54 -3.84 -0.41
N VAL A 26 3.87 -3.82 -0.30
CA VAL A 26 4.60 -4.65 0.67
C VAL A 26 4.23 -4.27 2.10
N THR A 27 4.16 -2.98 2.41
CA THR A 27 3.79 -2.47 3.74
C THR A 27 2.37 -2.88 4.12
N GLY A 28 1.41 -2.68 3.22
CA GLY A 28 0.02 -3.09 3.44
C GLY A 28 -0.13 -4.59 3.63
N ALA A 29 0.53 -5.40 2.79
CA ALA A 29 0.47 -6.86 2.87
C ALA A 29 1.12 -7.39 4.17
N THR A 30 2.25 -6.81 4.59
CA THR A 30 2.92 -7.15 5.86
C THR A 30 1.99 -6.88 7.03
N ARG A 31 1.35 -5.70 7.05
CA ARG A 31 0.41 -5.34 8.11
C ARG A 31 -0.79 -6.28 8.19
N ILE A 32 -1.36 -6.64 7.04
CA ILE A 32 -2.45 -7.63 6.96
C ILE A 32 -1.99 -8.96 7.55
N SER A 33 -0.80 -9.43 7.16
CA SER A 33 -0.25 -10.70 7.63
C SER A 33 -0.09 -10.72 9.15
N ASP A 34 0.50 -9.68 9.73
CA ASP A 34 0.72 -9.57 11.17
C ASP A 34 -0.60 -9.54 11.96
N GLU A 35 -1.57 -8.73 11.51
CA GLU A 35 -2.86 -8.60 12.17
C GLU A 35 -3.70 -9.88 12.03
N MET A 36 -3.66 -10.55 10.88
CA MET A 36 -4.31 -11.85 10.70
C MET A 36 -3.66 -12.94 11.57
N ASN A 37 -2.33 -12.99 11.62
CA ASN A 37 -1.60 -13.92 12.49
C ASN A 37 -1.92 -13.69 13.97
N HIS A 38 -2.10 -12.44 14.38
CA HIS A 38 -2.55 -12.12 15.73
C HIS A 38 -4.02 -12.51 15.97
N ALA A 39 -4.89 -12.26 14.99
CA ALA A 39 -6.33 -12.55 15.09
C ALA A 39 -6.65 -14.03 15.30
N VAL A 40 -5.81 -14.94 14.78
CA VAL A 40 -5.97 -16.40 14.88
C VAL A 40 -5.24 -17.02 16.08
N ARG A 41 -4.37 -16.27 16.78
CA ARG A 41 -3.64 -16.77 17.97
C ARG A 41 -4.54 -16.94 19.22
N GLY A 42 -5.77 -16.46 19.20
CA GLY A 42 -6.76 -16.67 20.26
C GLY A 42 -7.64 -17.90 19.99
N VAL A 43 -7.69 -18.84 20.93
CA VAL A 43 -8.46 -20.10 20.81
C VAL A 43 -9.98 -19.80 20.83
N HIS A 44 -10.70 -20.36 19.85
CA HIS A 44 -12.17 -20.36 19.70
C HIS A 44 -12.88 -18.99 19.69
N HIS A 45 -12.57 -18.17 18.68
CA HIS A 45 -13.45 -17.05 18.31
C HIS A 45 -14.65 -17.52 17.50
N SER A 46 -15.82 -16.93 17.73
CA SER A 46 -16.98 -17.17 16.86
C SER A 46 -16.67 -16.73 15.42
N PRO A 47 -17.29 -17.36 14.40
CA PRO A 47 -17.07 -16.99 13.00
C PRO A 47 -17.27 -15.49 12.73
N THR A 48 -18.25 -14.85 13.38
CA THR A 48 -18.51 -13.41 13.25
C THR A 48 -17.36 -12.54 13.77
N ILE A 49 -16.74 -12.93 14.89
CA ILE A 49 -15.57 -12.22 15.44
C ILE A 49 -14.38 -12.36 14.50
N LEU A 50 -14.17 -13.56 13.94
CA LEU A 50 -13.09 -13.79 12.96
C LEU A 50 -13.29 -12.94 11.70
N LEU A 51 -14.50 -12.89 11.14
CA LEU A 51 -14.80 -12.06 9.97
C LEU A 51 -14.59 -10.56 10.24
N SER A 52 -15.01 -10.07 11.42
CA SER A 52 -14.78 -8.68 11.81
C SER A 52 -13.28 -8.33 11.92
N ARG A 53 -12.47 -9.24 12.46
CA ARG A 53 -11.01 -9.07 12.53
C ARG A 53 -10.34 -9.10 11.16
N ILE A 54 -10.78 -9.97 10.26
CA ILE A 54 -10.30 -10.00 8.87
C ILE A 54 -10.61 -8.68 8.17
N ALA A 55 -11.86 -8.19 8.26
CA ALA A 55 -12.25 -6.92 7.67
C ALA A 55 -11.43 -5.74 8.22
N THR A 56 -11.16 -5.74 9.53
CA THR A 56 -10.30 -4.75 10.18
C THR A 56 -8.86 -4.83 9.66
N SER A 57 -8.30 -6.03 9.53
CA SER A 57 -6.94 -6.24 9.03
C SER A 57 -6.78 -5.72 7.59
N LEU A 58 -7.75 -6.03 6.72
CA LEU A 58 -7.78 -5.53 5.35
C LEU A 58 -7.85 -4.00 5.29
N ARG A 59 -8.71 -3.39 6.12
CA ARG A 59 -8.82 -1.93 6.22
C ARG A 59 -7.49 -1.30 6.66
N ASN A 60 -6.85 -1.85 7.69
CA ASN A 60 -5.59 -1.33 8.22
C ASN A 60 -4.45 -1.48 7.21
N GLY A 61 -4.38 -2.61 6.49
CA GLY A 61 -3.43 -2.80 5.40
C GLY A 61 -3.59 -1.77 4.28
N ALA A 62 -4.83 -1.50 3.86
CA ALA A 62 -5.11 -0.49 2.85
C ALA A 62 -4.71 0.92 3.30
N ILE A 63 -4.98 1.27 4.57
CA ILE A 63 -4.57 2.56 5.16
C ILE A 63 -3.04 2.64 5.21
N ALA A 64 -2.35 1.60 5.67
CA ALA A 64 -0.89 1.57 5.77
C ALA A 64 -0.24 1.71 4.39
N ALA A 65 -0.75 1.00 3.37
CA ALA A 65 -0.31 1.16 2.00
C ALA A 65 -0.50 2.61 1.51
N GLY A 66 -1.67 3.20 1.74
CA GLY A 66 -1.93 4.60 1.38
C GLY A 66 -0.99 5.60 2.06
N GLN A 67 -0.71 5.41 3.35
CA GLN A 67 0.23 6.23 4.10
C GLN A 67 1.66 6.11 3.54
N GLU A 68 2.10 4.90 3.24
CA GLU A 68 3.41 4.65 2.62
C GLU A 68 3.51 5.32 1.25
N MET A 69 2.46 5.26 0.41
CA MET A 69 2.42 5.98 -0.87
C MET A 69 2.56 7.50 -0.68
N MET A 70 1.91 8.08 0.32
CA MET A 70 1.99 9.51 0.60
C MET A 70 3.39 9.92 1.06
N VAL A 71 3.99 9.17 1.99
CA VAL A 71 5.33 9.44 2.52
C VAL A 71 6.37 9.31 1.41
N SER A 72 6.40 8.16 0.73
CA SER A 72 7.33 7.90 -0.38
C SER A 72 7.12 8.89 -1.53
N GLY A 73 5.89 9.30 -1.81
CA GLY A 73 5.58 10.33 -2.81
C GLY A 73 6.16 11.70 -2.45
N VAL A 74 5.98 12.15 -1.20
CA VAL A 74 6.55 13.41 -0.72
C VAL A 74 8.08 13.39 -0.73
N GLU A 75 8.69 12.29 -0.34
CA GLU A 75 10.15 12.13 -0.37
C GLU A 75 10.70 12.21 -1.80
N ASN A 76 10.02 11.60 -2.77
CA ASN A 76 10.44 11.62 -4.16
C ASN A 76 10.35 13.04 -4.75
N VAL A 77 9.29 13.80 -4.42
CA VAL A 77 9.18 15.23 -4.79
C VAL A 77 10.31 16.07 -4.18
N LYS A 78 10.68 15.81 -2.92
CA LYS A 78 11.81 16.52 -2.27
C LYS A 78 13.14 16.20 -2.93
N LYS A 79 13.41 14.93 -3.26
CA LYS A 79 14.66 14.49 -3.92
C LYS A 79 14.83 15.10 -5.31
N ASN A 80 13.74 15.30 -6.06
CA ASN A 80 13.79 15.89 -7.41
C ASN A 80 13.78 17.43 -7.42
N ARG A 81 13.76 18.10 -6.25
CA ARG A 81 13.79 19.56 -6.11
C ARG A 81 15.17 20.14 -5.75
N ILE A 82 16.17 19.28 -5.50
CA ILE A 82 17.55 19.66 -5.14
C ILE A 82 18.47 19.35 -6.32
#